data_AF-A0A926YRI2-F1
#
_entry.id   AF-A0A926YRI2-F1
#
_cell.length_a   1.000
_cell.length_b   1.000
_cell.length_c   1.000
_cell.angle_alpha   90.00
_cell.angle_beta   90.00
_cell.angle_gamma   90.00
#
_symmetry.space_group_name_H-M   'P 1'
#
loop_
_entity.id
_entity.type
_entity.pdbx_description
1 polymer ?
#
loop_
_entity_poly.entity_id
_entity_poly.type
_entity_poly.pdbx_seq_one_letter_code
_entity_poly.pdbx_strand_id
1 'polypeptide(L)' 'MTELRLWPLLGTCSRRAILRRTKKFGHPYTYKPRGDLIIRLSRQTGLTYAEVFSQLLREREELLRDRD' A
#
# COMPACT_ATOMS: atom_id res chain seq x y z
N MET A 1 -0.33 -11.94 13.48
CA MET A 1 -0.79 -11.60 12.13
C MET A 1 -1.36 -10.21 12.20
N THR A 2 -0.79 -9.26 11.48
CA THR A 2 -1.39 -7.93 11.37
C THR A 2 -2.53 -8.01 10.36
N GLU A 3 -3.62 -7.33 10.68
CA GLU A 3 -4.80 -7.31 9.84
C GLU A 3 -4.56 -6.43 8.60
N LEU A 4 -4.66 -7.03 7.40
CA LEU A 4 -4.58 -6.33 6.13
C LEU A 4 -5.90 -5.58 5.86
N ARG A 5 -6.08 -4.42 6.49
CA ARG A 5 -7.33 -3.62 6.46
C ARG A 5 -7.57 -2.91 5.13
N LEU A 6 -6.54 -2.34 4.51
CA LEU A 6 -6.66 -1.53 3.30
C LEU A 6 -6.43 -2.33 2.03
N TRP A 7 -5.63 -3.39 2.09
CA TRP A 7 -5.30 -4.28 0.98
C TRP A 7 -6.54 -4.80 0.20
N PRO A 8 -7.62 -5.28 0.84
CA PRO A 8 -8.83 -5.70 0.13
C PRO A 8 -9.49 -4.56 -0.66
N LEU A 9 -9.36 -3.32 -0.18
CA LEU A 9 -9.94 -2.11 -0.78
C LEU A 9 -9.07 -1.54 -1.93
N LEU A 10 -7.87 -2.06 -2.13
CA LEU A 10 -7.00 -1.65 -3.24
C LEU A 10 -7.51 -2.22 -4.57
N GLY A 11 -7.51 -1.39 -5.61
CA GLY A 11 -7.72 -1.85 -6.98
C GLY A 11 -6.47 -2.53 -7.56
N THR A 12 -6.61 -3.21 -8.69
CA THR A 12 -5.54 -4.01 -9.34
C THR A 12 -4.22 -3.26 -9.52
N CYS A 13 -4.26 -2.00 -9.99
CA CYS A 13 -3.06 -1.20 -10.18
C CYS A 13 -2.35 -0.86 -8.86
N SER A 14 -3.11 -0.49 -7.82
CA SER A 14 -2.56 -0.20 -6.49
C SER A 14 -1.97 -1.45 -5.85
N ARG A 15 -2.63 -2.61 -6.00
CA ARG A 15 -2.10 -3.90 -5.53
C ARG A 15 -0.78 -4.28 -6.22
N ARG A 16 -0.66 -4.04 -7.53
CA ARG A 16 0.61 -4.26 -8.25
C ARG A 16 1.70 -3.28 -7.81
N ALA A 17 1.34 -2.03 -7.51
CA ALA A 17 2.30 -1.02 -7.08
C ALA A 17 2.84 -1.28 -5.68
N ILE A 18 1.99 -1.64 -4.72
CA ILE A 18 2.40 -1.88 -3.33
C ILE A 18 3.31 -3.13 -3.23
N LEU A 19 3.05 -4.16 -4.04
CA LEU A 19 3.86 -5.37 -4.13
C LEU A 19 5.16 -5.21 -4.93
N ARG A 20 5.38 -4.06 -5.58
CA ARG A 20 6.57 -3.87 -6.42
C ARG A 20 7.82 -3.74 -5.54
N ARG A 21 8.83 -4.56 -5.84
CA ARG A 21 10.15 -4.54 -5.18
C ARG A 21 11.18 -3.71 -5.94
N THR A 22 11.14 -3.75 -7.27
CA THR A 22 12.15 -3.12 -8.14
C THR A 22 11.52 -2.28 -9.26
N LYS A 23 12.30 -1.31 -9.74
CA LYS A 23 12.07 -0.52 -10.95
C LYS A 23 12.79 -1.17 -12.14
N LYS A 24 12.79 -0.48 -13.29
CA LYS A 24 13.63 -0.83 -14.44
C LYS A 24 15.10 -0.93 -13.99
N PHE A 25 15.84 -1.87 -14.56
CA PHE A 25 17.25 -2.11 -14.26
C PHE A 25 17.56 -2.53 -12.81
N GLY A 26 16.58 -3.13 -12.12
CA GLY A 26 16.80 -3.72 -10.79
C GLY A 26 16.88 -2.71 -9.64
N HIS A 27 16.76 -1.40 -9.90
CA HIS A 27 16.79 -0.39 -8.84
C HIS A 27 15.66 -0.60 -7.82
N PRO A 28 15.89 -0.37 -6.52
CA PRO A 28 14.86 -0.54 -5.50
C PRO A 28 13.66 0.37 -5.74
N TYR A 29 12.46 -0.17 -5.54
CA TYR A 29 11.22 0.58 -5.66
C TYR A 29 10.75 1.08 -4.29
N THR A 30 10.76 2.40 -4.12
CA THR A 30 10.07 3.07 -3.01
C THR A 30 8.60 3.22 -3.36
N TYR A 31 7.72 2.58 -2.58
CA TYR A 31 6.29 2.74 -2.74
C TYR A 31 5.85 4.12 -2.23
N LYS A 32 5.16 4.86 -3.10
CA LYS A 32 4.55 6.15 -2.79
C LYS A 32 3.08 6.07 -3.22
N PRO A 33 2.12 5.89 -2.29
CA PRO A 33 0.71 5.85 -2.63
C PRO A 33 0.26 7.18 -3.27
N ARG A 34 -0.61 7.09 -4.27
CA ARG A 34 -1.15 8.27 -4.96
C ARG A 34 -2.06 9.06 -4.02
N GLY A 35 -2.06 10.39 -4.11
CA GLY A 35 -2.92 11.26 -3.31
C GLY A 35 -4.40 10.87 -3.38
N ASP A 36 -4.91 10.64 -4.60
CA ASP A 36 -6.31 10.23 -4.82
C ASP A 36 -6.66 8.90 -4.14
N LEU A 37 -5.70 7.96 -4.08
CA LEU A 37 -5.89 6.69 -3.39
C LEU A 37 -6.04 6.92 -1.87
N ILE A 38 -5.20 7.78 -1.31
CA ILE A 38 -5.24 8.12 0.12
C ILE A 38 -6.56 8.80 0.46
N ILE A 39 -6.98 9.80 -0.35
CA ILE A 39 -8.24 10.52 -0.16
C ILE A 39 -9.43 9.57 -0.24
N ARG A 40 -9.45 8.69 -1.25
CA ARG A 40 -10.52 7.70 -1.42
C ARG A 40 -10.62 6.75 -0.22
N LEU A 41 -9.50 6.18 0.21
CA LEU A 41 -9.47 5.24 1.34
C LEU A 41 -9.87 5.93 2.64
N SER A 42 -9.37 7.15 2.89
CA SER A 42 -9.74 7.95 4.05
C SER A 42 -11.26 8.17 4.13
N ARG A 43 -11.90 8.53 3.01
CA ARG A 43 -13.37 8.66 2.94
C ARG A 43 -14.11 7.35 3.17
N GLN A 44 -13.55 6.22 2.72
CA GLN A 44 -14.19 4.90 2.86
C GLN A 44 -14.06 4.33 4.27
N THR A 45 -12.96 4.58 4.97
CA THR A 45 -12.65 3.95 6.26
C THR A 45 -12.82 4.90 7.45
N GLY A 46 -13.03 6.19 7.21
CA GLY A 46 -13.05 7.23 8.25
C GLY A 46 -11.68 7.53 8.86
N LEU A 47 -10.60 6.94 8.32
CA LEU A 47 -9.24 7.17 8.78
C LEU A 47 -8.73 8.51 8.26
N THR A 48 -7.82 9.14 9.01
CA THR A 48 -7.07 10.30 8.53
C THR A 48 -6.11 9.91 7.40
N TYR A 49 -5.67 10.90 6.60
CA TYR A 49 -4.69 10.66 5.55
C TYR A 49 -3.39 10.05 6.07
N ALA A 50 -2.94 10.48 7.26
CA ALA A 50 -1.72 9.98 7.89
C ALA A 50 -1.86 8.51 8.33
N GLU A 51 -3.01 8.13 8.89
CA GLU A 51 -3.30 6.74 9.26
C GLU A 51 -3.38 5.83 8.03
N VAL A 52 -4.08 6.27 6.97
CA VAL A 52 -4.15 5.53 5.70
C VAL A 52 -2.74 5.33 5.13
N PHE A 53 -1.93 6.39 5.11
CA PHE A 53 -0.57 6.31 4.62
C PHE A 53 0.27 5.31 5.42
N SER A 54 0.24 5.41 6.75
CA SER A 54 1.00 4.56 7.66
C SER A 54 0.57 3.10 7.55
N GLN A 55 -0.74 2.86 7.47
CA GLN A 55 -1.30 1.53 7.31
C GLN A 55 -0.90 0.90 5.97
N LEU A 56 -0.93 1.66 4.86
CA LEU A 56 -0.45 1.16 3.56
C LEU A 56 1.04 0.78 3.56
N LEU A 57 1.88 1.51 4.29
CA LEU A 57 3.30 1.17 4.40
C LEU A 57 3.50 -0.09 5.24
N ARG A 58 2.79 -0.22 6.36
CA ARG A 58 2.83 -1.42 7.21
C ARG A 58 2.36 -2.66 6.46
N GLU A 59 1.22 -2.58 5.80
CA GLU A 59 0.67 -3.69 5.00
C GLU A 59 1.62 -4.06 3.87
N ARG A 60 2.31 -3.08 3.25
CA ARG A 60 3.34 -3.36 2.26
C ARG A 60 4.46 -4.23 2.84
N GLU A 61 5.00 -3.86 3.99
CA GLU A 61 6.12 -4.59 4.61
C GLU A 61 5.73 -6.06 4.88
N GLU A 62 4.52 -6.29 5.35
CA GLU A 62 3.99 -7.63 5.61
C GLU A 62 3.77 -8.42 4.32
N LEU A 63 3.10 -7.81 3.34
CA LEU A 63 2.88 -8.43 2.03
C LEU A 63 4.18 -8.78 1.31
N LEU A 64 5.26 -8.04 1.55
CA LEU A 64 6.56 -8.34 1.00
C LEU A 64 7.31 -9.40 1.80
N ARG A 65 7.14 -9.44 3.13
CA ARG A 65 7.72 -10.48 4.00
C ARG A 65 7.14 -11.87 3.72
N ASP A 66 5.83 -11.99 3.53
CA ASP A 66 5.17 -13.27 3.23
C ASP A 66 5.52 -13.85 1.85
N ARG A 67 6.28 -13.11 1.03
CA ARG A 67 6.68 -13.48 -0.34
C ARG A 67 8.17 -13.74 -0.48
N ASP A 68 8.93 -13.67 0.60
CA ASP A 68 10.32 -14.14 0.70
C ASP A 68 10.34 -15.52 1.38
#